data_AF-A0A956YNT1-F1
#
_entry.id   AF-A0A956YNT1-F1
#
_cell.length_a   1.000
_cell.length_b   1.000
_cell.length_c   1.000
_cell.angle_alpha   90.00
_cell.angle_beta   90.00
_cell.angle_gamma   90.00
#
_symmetry.space_group_name_H-M   'P 1'
#
loop_
_entity.id
_entity.type
_entity.pdbx_description
1 polymer ?
#
loop_
_entity_poly.entity_id
_entity_poly.type
_entity_poly.pdbx_seq_one_letter_code
_entity_poly.pdbx_strand_id
1 'polypeptide(L)'
;MNSQTNQPYMHDLLAAVTDVMLENGNIDAVLGRYKVSRQEVSGFIGLIELLHTALTGVKPSRRFAHRLRQDLMGAQRMTVITRIRKLPPRVQIAASIALVAGFMLLARRRLISDARLQQGAEAEVAI
;
A
#
# COMPACT_ATOMS: atom_id res chain seq x y z
N MET A 1 -13.63 -0.61 -41.68
CA MET A 1 -12.85 0.29 -40.80
C MET A 1 -13.28 0.05 -39.36
N ASN A 2 -12.58 -0.83 -38.63
CA ASN A 2 -12.83 -1.10 -37.21
C ASN A 2 -11.54 -0.89 -36.42
N SER A 3 -11.38 0.29 -35.83
CA SER A 3 -10.22 0.72 -35.04
C SER A 3 -10.33 0.32 -33.56
N GLN A 4 -10.62 -0.96 -33.28
CA GLN A 4 -10.76 -1.49 -31.92
C GLN A 4 -9.95 -2.79 -31.83
N THR A 5 -8.74 -2.75 -31.23
CA THR A 5 -8.09 -3.87 -30.48
C THR A 5 -6.58 -3.71 -30.20
N ASN A 6 -5.86 -2.70 -30.72
CA ASN A 6 -4.38 -2.70 -30.69
C ASN A 6 -3.70 -1.88 -29.57
N GLN A 7 -4.37 -1.61 -28.44
CA GLN A 7 -3.86 -0.74 -27.37
C GLN A 7 -2.93 -1.39 -26.31
N PRO A 8 -3.07 -2.67 -25.92
CA PRO A 8 -2.17 -3.24 -24.88
C PRO A 8 -0.75 -3.48 -25.39
N TYR A 9 -0.57 -3.80 -26.67
CA TYR A 9 0.73 -4.19 -27.23
C TYR A 9 1.75 -3.05 -27.34
N MET A 10 1.28 -1.81 -27.54
CA MET A 10 2.17 -0.66 -27.71
C MET A 10 2.82 -0.25 -26.38
N HIS A 11 2.07 -0.31 -25.28
CA HIS A 11 2.59 0.00 -23.96
C HIS A 11 3.71 -0.97 -23.56
N ASP A 12 3.47 -2.27 -23.74
CA ASP A 12 4.42 -3.33 -23.40
C ASP A 12 5.68 -3.26 -24.29
N LEU A 13 5.51 -2.91 -25.58
CA LEU A 13 6.63 -2.67 -26.49
C LEU A 13 7.50 -1.51 -26.03
N LEU A 14 6.91 -0.35 -25.74
CA LEU A 14 7.65 0.84 -25.34
C LEU A 14 8.35 0.66 -23.98
N ALA A 15 7.70 -0.05 -23.04
CA ALA A 15 8.30 -0.43 -21.77
C ALA A 15 9.53 -1.32 -22.01
N ALA A 16 9.40 -2.39 -22.81
CA ALA A 16 10.49 -3.30 -23.10
C ALA A 16 11.66 -2.61 -23.85
N VAL A 17 11.36 -1.70 -24.78
CA VAL A 17 12.38 -0.88 -25.45
C VAL A 17 13.09 0.00 -24.44
N THR A 18 12.36 0.68 -23.55
CA THR A 18 12.95 1.55 -22.51
C THR A 18 13.86 0.77 -21.56
N ASP A 19 13.44 -0.41 -21.11
CA ASP A 19 14.24 -1.28 -20.23
C ASP A 19 15.56 -1.69 -20.91
N VAL A 20 15.49 -2.12 -22.17
CA VAL A 20 16.68 -2.49 -22.94
C VAL A 20 17.60 -1.29 -23.17
N MET A 21 17.06 -0.09 -23.37
CA MET A 21 17.87 1.12 -23.49
C MET A 21 18.55 1.48 -22.17
N LEU A 22 17.87 1.33 -21.04
CA LEU A 22 18.46 1.57 -19.71
C LEU A 22 19.61 0.60 -19.41
N GLU A 23 19.56 -0.62 -19.94
CA GLU A 23 20.60 -1.64 -19.80
C GLU A 23 21.70 -1.55 -20.89
N ASN A 24 21.64 -0.59 -21.80
CA ASN A 24 22.50 -0.49 -23.00
C ASN A 24 22.47 -1.76 -23.88
N GLY A 25 21.31 -2.41 -23.97
CA GLY A 25 21.11 -3.64 -24.74
C GLY A 25 20.67 -3.40 -26.20
N ASN A 26 20.37 -4.50 -26.90
CA ASN A 26 19.99 -4.48 -28.31
C ASN A 26 18.47 -4.25 -28.51
N ILE A 27 18.10 -3.04 -28.95
CA ILE A 27 16.72 -2.63 -29.23
C ILE A 27 16.09 -3.49 -30.33
N ASP A 28 16.84 -3.84 -31.38
CA ASP A 28 16.30 -4.56 -32.55
C ASP A 28 15.82 -5.97 -32.17
N ALA A 29 16.41 -6.58 -31.13
CA ALA A 29 15.95 -7.86 -30.59
C ALA A 29 14.55 -7.76 -29.97
N VAL A 30 14.22 -6.63 -29.34
CA VAL A 30 12.87 -6.38 -28.79
C VAL A 30 11.89 -6.11 -29.93
N LEU A 31 12.26 -5.27 -30.89
CA LEU A 31 11.42 -4.97 -32.05
C LEU A 31 11.06 -6.23 -32.84
N GLY A 32 12.01 -7.14 -33.02
CA GLY A 32 11.79 -8.45 -33.64
C GLY A 32 10.77 -9.32 -32.89
N ARG A 33 10.77 -9.29 -31.55
CA ARG A 33 9.80 -10.04 -30.73
C ARG A 33 8.36 -9.55 -30.95
N TYR A 34 8.18 -8.24 -31.09
CA TYR A 34 6.88 -7.63 -31.32
C TYR A 34 6.51 -7.49 -32.81
N LYS A 35 7.41 -7.91 -33.72
CA LYS A 35 7.24 -7.83 -35.19
C LYS A 35 6.97 -6.40 -35.68
N VAL A 36 7.54 -5.40 -35.01
CA VAL A 36 7.38 -3.99 -35.37
C VAL A 36 8.63 -3.51 -36.09
N SER A 37 8.47 -2.75 -37.16
CA SER A 37 9.61 -2.18 -37.87
C SER A 37 10.22 -1.00 -37.08
N ARG A 38 11.54 -0.83 -37.14
CA ARG A 38 12.21 0.30 -36.48
C ARG A 38 11.70 1.66 -36.96
N GLN A 39 11.24 1.75 -38.21
CA GLN A 39 10.68 2.98 -38.77
C GLN A 39 9.39 3.40 -38.06
N GLU A 40 8.51 2.45 -37.73
CA GLU A 40 7.23 2.71 -37.06
C GLU A 40 7.39 3.30 -35.65
N VAL A 41 8.47 2.95 -34.95
CA VAL A 41 8.74 3.40 -33.56
C VAL A 41 9.92 4.36 -33.43
N SER A 42 10.53 4.76 -34.56
CA SER A 42 11.70 5.63 -34.59
C SER A 42 11.51 6.95 -33.81
N GLY A 43 10.33 7.56 -33.91
CA GLY A 43 10.00 8.77 -33.16
C GLY A 43 9.94 8.56 -31.65
N PHE A 44 9.46 7.39 -31.20
CA PHE A 44 9.43 7.05 -29.77
C PHE A 44 10.81 6.70 -29.25
N ILE A 45 11.62 5.96 -30.03
CA ILE A 45 13.00 5.65 -29.66
C ILE A 45 13.80 6.94 -29.47
N GLY A 46 13.69 7.91 -30.39
CA GLY A 46 14.38 9.19 -30.25
C GLY A 46 13.94 9.98 -29.00
N LEU A 47 12.66 9.93 -28.64
CA LEU A 47 12.17 10.53 -27.39
C LEU A 47 12.72 9.81 -26.15
N ILE A 48 12.78 8.48 -26.16
CA ILE A 48 13.33 7.69 -25.06
C ILE A 48 14.83 7.97 -24.90
N GLU A 49 15.59 8.08 -25.99
CA GLU A 49 17.01 8.49 -25.97
C GLU A 49 17.20 9.88 -25.36
N LEU A 50 16.37 10.84 -25.78
CA LEU A 50 16.45 12.21 -25.27
C LEU A 50 16.14 12.25 -23.76
N LEU A 51 15.10 11.54 -23.33
CA LEU A 51 14.75 11.44 -21.91
C LEU A 51 15.83 10.72 -21.11
N HIS A 52 16.37 9.62 -21.64
CA HIS A 52 17.47 8.88 -21.00
C HIS A 52 18.71 9.76 -20.81
N THR A 53 19.04 10.58 -21.82
CA THR A 53 20.18 11.50 -21.75
C THR A 53 19.93 12.67 -20.79
N ALA A 54 18.70 13.18 -20.73
CA ALA A 54 18.33 14.30 -19.87
C ALA A 54 18.13 13.88 -18.40
N LEU A 55 17.80 12.61 -18.14
CA LEU A 55 17.50 12.11 -16.81
C LEU A 55 18.71 11.39 -16.21
N THR A 56 19.24 11.92 -15.12
CA THR A 56 20.28 11.24 -14.33
C THR A 56 19.67 10.09 -13.54
N GLY A 57 20.17 8.87 -13.74
CA GLY A 57 19.78 7.72 -12.92
C GLY A 57 20.10 7.95 -11.43
N VAL A 58 19.08 7.94 -10.58
CA VAL A 58 19.24 8.09 -9.13
C VAL A 58 19.00 6.75 -8.45
N LYS A 59 19.96 6.31 -7.62
CA LYS A 59 19.78 5.08 -6.83
C LYS A 59 18.66 5.29 -5.80
N PRO A 60 17.62 4.45 -5.77
CA PRO A 60 16.55 4.60 -4.80
C PRO A 60 17.09 4.45 -3.38
N SER A 61 16.64 5.31 -2.47
CA SER A 61 17.03 5.21 -1.06
C SER A 61 16.55 3.87 -0.47
N ARG A 62 17.31 3.32 0.49
CA ARG A 62 16.92 2.09 1.19
C ARG A 62 15.51 2.20 1.80
N ARG A 63 15.16 3.39 2.29
CA ARG A 63 13.84 3.68 2.87
C ARG A 63 12.72 3.62 1.82
N PHE A 64 12.97 4.11 0.61
CA PHE A 64 12.02 4.05 -0.50
C PHE A 64 11.82 2.60 -0.95
N ALA A 65 12.90 1.85 -1.20
CA ALA A 65 12.82 0.46 -1.63
C ALA A 65 12.07 -0.42 -0.61
N HIS A 66 12.32 -0.21 0.68
CA HIS A 66 11.61 -0.92 1.75
C HIS A 66 10.12 -0.59 1.79
N ARG A 67 9.76 0.69 1.59
CA ARG A 67 8.35 1.12 1.53
C ARG A 67 7.65 0.52 0.32
N LEU A 68 8.26 0.61 -0.86
CA LEU A 68 7.71 0.07 -2.09
C LEU A 68 7.50 -1.44 -2.00
N ARG A 69 8.45 -2.18 -1.39
CA ARG A 69 8.30 -3.62 -1.14
C ARG A 69 7.08 -3.93 -0.27
N GLN A 70 6.81 -3.11 0.74
CA GLN A 70 5.61 -3.29 1.59
C GLN A 70 4.32 -3.03 0.82
N ASP A 71 4.30 -1.97 -0.01
CA ASP A 71 3.13 -1.62 -0.81
C ASP A 71 2.83 -2.71 -1.86
N LEU A 72 3.86 -3.24 -2.53
CA LEU A 72 3.72 -4.32 -3.53
C LEU A 72 3.30 -5.66 -2.93
N MET A 73 3.76 -5.99 -1.71
CA MET A 73 3.32 -7.21 -1.01
C MET A 73 1.91 -7.08 -0.43
N GLY A 74 1.17 -6.01 -0.75
CA GLY A 74 -0.18 -5.80 -0.24
C GLY A 74 -0.22 -5.60 1.27
N ALA A 75 0.89 -5.18 1.89
CA ALA A 75 0.89 -4.74 3.28
C ALA A 75 0.17 -3.40 3.35
N GLN A 76 -1.15 -3.48 3.27
CA GLN A 76 -2.05 -2.35 3.27
C GLN A 76 -1.89 -1.66 4.62
N ARG A 77 -1.09 -0.58 4.63
CA ARG A 77 -0.88 0.26 5.80
C ARG A 77 -2.17 1.02 6.09
N MET A 78 -3.15 0.33 6.65
CA MET A 78 -4.16 0.98 7.47
C MET A 78 -3.47 1.39 8.76
N THR A 79 -2.76 2.52 8.69
CA THR A 79 -2.25 3.14 9.91
C THR A 79 -3.50 3.49 10.70
N VAL A 80 -3.73 2.86 11.85
CA VAL A 80 -4.93 3.06 12.69
C VAL A 80 -5.20 4.57 12.89
N ILE A 81 -4.13 5.36 12.95
CA ILE A 81 -4.13 6.82 13.07
C ILE A 81 -4.74 7.54 11.85
N THR A 82 -4.49 7.11 10.61
CA THR A 82 -5.10 7.74 9.41
C THR A 82 -6.57 7.37 9.23
N ARG A 83 -7.03 6.25 9.80
CA ARG A 83 -8.45 5.88 9.84
C ARG A 83 -9.24 6.76 10.83
N ILE A 84 -8.65 7.12 11.98
CA ILE A 84 -9.32 7.93 13.01
C ILE A 84 -9.51 9.39 12.56
N ARG A 85 -8.55 9.94 11.79
CA ARG A 85 -8.63 11.33 11.29
C ARG A 85 -9.74 11.56 10.26
N LYS A 86 -10.31 10.51 9.64
CA LYS A 86 -11.43 10.59 8.70
C LYS A 86 -12.80 10.26 9.32
N LEU A 87 -12.88 10.05 10.63
CA LEU A 87 -14.17 9.80 11.29
C LEU A 87 -14.90 11.13 11.53
N PRO A 88 -16.17 11.27 11.09
CA PRO A 88 -16.99 12.45 11.36
C PRO A 88 -16.98 12.77 12.86
N PRO A 89 -17.00 14.06 13.28
CA PRO A 89 -16.85 14.46 14.67
C PRO A 89 -17.85 13.79 15.62
N ARG A 90 -19.04 13.42 15.11
CA ARG A 90 -20.08 12.67 15.85
C ARG A 90 -19.63 11.28 16.29
N VAL A 91 -18.79 10.60 15.51
CA VAL A 91 -18.30 9.25 15.81
C VAL A 91 -17.18 9.27 16.86
N GLN A 92 -16.39 10.35 16.91
CA GLN A 92 -15.37 10.52 17.95
C GLN A 92 -15.99 10.65 19.34
N ILE A 93 -17.11 11.38 19.45
CA ILE A 93 -17.85 11.53 20.69
C ILE A 93 -18.42 10.17 21.12
N ALA A 94 -19.08 9.44 20.22
CA ALA A 94 -19.62 8.11 20.51
C ALA A 94 -18.53 7.12 20.98
N ALA A 95 -17.35 7.13 20.33
CA ALA A 95 -16.23 6.29 20.72
C ALA A 95 -15.71 6.63 22.12
N SER A 96 -15.63 7.91 22.48
CA SER A 96 -15.22 8.33 23.81
C SER A 96 -16.22 7.88 24.89
N ILE A 97 -17.53 8.03 24.63
CA ILE A 97 -18.59 7.58 25.54
C ILE A 97 -18.56 6.06 25.71
N ALA A 98 -18.42 5.31 24.61
CA ALA A 98 -18.35 3.85 24.65
C ALA A 98 -17.14 3.35 25.46
N LEU A 99 -15.98 4.02 25.34
CA LEU A 99 -14.78 3.68 26.11
C LEU A 99 -14.99 3.92 27.61
N VAL A 100 -15.54 5.09 27.98
CA VAL A 100 -15.82 5.44 29.38
C VAL A 100 -16.86 4.48 29.98
N ALA A 101 -17.94 4.21 29.25
CA ALA A 101 -18.99 3.28 29.68
C ALA A 101 -18.45 1.85 29.84
N GLY A 102 -17.65 1.38 28.89
CA GLY A 102 -16.99 0.06 28.96
C GLY A 102 -16.03 -0.04 30.14
N PHE A 103 -15.26 1.02 30.42
CA PHE A 103 -14.35 1.07 31.56
C PHE A 103 -15.12 1.07 32.89
N MET A 104 -16.17 1.90 33.02
CA MET A 104 -17.04 1.91 34.20
C MET A 104 -17.70 0.54 34.44
N LEU A 105 -18.18 -0.12 33.39
CA LEU A 105 -18.78 -1.45 33.48
C LEU A 105 -17.76 -2.47 34.00
N LEU A 106 -16.53 -2.44 33.49
CA LEU A 106 -15.44 -3.32 33.94
C LEU A 106 -15.04 -3.04 35.38
N ALA A 107 -14.92 -1.77 35.78
CA ALA A 107 -14.61 -1.37 37.15
C ALA A 107 -15.71 -1.83 38.12
N ARG A 108 -16.98 -1.62 37.77
CA ARG A 108 -18.12 -2.08 38.58
C ARG A 108 -18.13 -3.61 38.71
N ARG A 109 -17.81 -4.33 37.64
CA ARG A 109 -17.74 -5.79 37.66
C ARG A 109 -16.62 -6.28 38.60
N ARG A 110 -15.46 -5.63 38.61
CA ARG A 110 -14.37 -5.95 39.54
C ARG A 110 -14.77 -5.71 41.00
N LEU A 111 -15.36 -4.55 41.31
CA LEU A 111 -15.79 -4.23 42.69
C LEU A 111 -16.82 -5.23 43.24
N ILE A 112 -17.75 -5.72 42.40
CA ILE A 112 -18.72 -6.75 42.82
C ILE A 112 -18.05 -8.11 43.01
N SER A 113 -17.06 -8.46 42.18
CA SER A 113 -16.26 -9.67 42.36
C SER A 113 -15.46 -9.64 43.65
N ASP A 114 -14.82 -8.52 43.98
CA ASP A 114 -14.03 -8.37 45.20
C ASP A 114 -14.91 -8.43 46.45
N ALA A 115 -16.11 -7.82 46.42
CA ALA A 115 -17.07 -7.89 47.53
C ALA A 115 -17.61 -9.32 47.77
N ARG A 116 -17.79 -10.12 46.71
CA ARG A 116 -18.22 -11.53 46.86
C ARG A 116 -17.12 -12.42 47.45
N LEU A 117 -15.85 -12.12 47.17
CA LEU A 117 -14.72 -12.86 47.74
C LEU A 117 -14.58 -12.59 49.25
N GLN A 118 -14.86 -11.36 49.69
CA GLN A 118 -14.85 -11.01 51.12
C GLN A 118 -15.98 -11.71 51.91
N GLN A 119 -17.19 -11.77 51.35
CA GLN A 119 -18.32 -12.47 52.00
C GLN A 119 -18.13 -13.99 52.08
N GLY A 120 -17.44 -14.60 51.11
CA GLY A 120 -17.07 -16.01 51.17
C GLY A 120 -16.03 -16.32 52.26
N ALA A 121 -15.06 -15.42 52.45
CA ALA A 121 -14.03 -15.57 53.47
C ALA A 121 -14.58 -15.38 54.90
N GLU A 122 -15.54 -14.48 55.11
CA GLU A 122 -16.19 -14.32 56.44
C GLU A 122 -17.12 -15.49 56.78
N ALA A 123 -17.72 -16.13 55.78
CA ALA A 123 -18.59 -17.30 55.98
C ALA A 123 -17.81 -18.59 56.35
N GLU A 124 -16.54 -18.71 55.95
CA GLU A 124 -15.68 -19.87 56.25
C GLU A 124 -15.06 -19.79 57.66
N VAL A 125 -14.90 -18.59 58.22
CA VAL A 125 -14.36 -18.38 59.58
C VAL A 125 -15.42 -18.54 60.68
N ALA A 126 -16.71 -18.53 60.32
CA ALA A 126 -17.84 -18.63 61.24
C ALA A 126 -18.40 -20.05 61.44
N ILE A 127 -17.73 -21.08 60.92
CA ILE A 127 -18.08 -22.51 61.06
C ILE A 127 -17.10 -23.20 62.00
#